data_AF-A0A5E4KK18-F1
#
_entry.id   AF-A0A5E4KK18-F1
#
_cell.length_a   1.000
_cell.length_b   1.000
_cell.length_c   1.000
_cell.angle_alpha   90.00
_cell.angle_beta   90.00
_cell.angle_gamma   90.00
#
_symmetry.space_group_name_H-M   'P 1'
#
loop_
_entity.id
_entity.type
_entity.pdbx_description
1 polymer ?
#
loop_
_entity_poly.entity_id
_entity_poly.type
_entity_poly.pdbx_seq_one_letter_code
_entity_poly.pdbx_strand_id
1 'polypeptide(L)'
;MLRKNVSISDAHLKLLEPLLKKHQGNLSAAMRDIIDFTGFVTENMGSLETAKDLLKEKNHFSEQIRNRIFGVTIPLTMFKWMLSKRKNPLPPLSEANQLFSMHSDINVYDVSSLNKIINEELSILNWPVTVSINSIESQLSLQITGMDSEINSFNAALIVMFLANNKTPQKVNRMTVYPSSIHILLSAAASHEEAMQSIYSHFCEHAEDKIPEDKIQENRLPLQNDMIFIKAQ
;
A
#
# COMPACT_ATOMS: atom_id res chain seq x y z
N MET A 1 -6.30 28.86 -46.01
CA MET A 1 -6.64 29.21 -44.60
C MET A 1 -8.16 29.23 -44.49
N LEU A 2 -8.74 28.39 -43.63
CA LEU A 2 -10.19 28.33 -43.40
C LEU A 2 -10.53 29.22 -42.19
N ARG A 3 -11.43 30.19 -42.35
CA ARG A 3 -11.87 31.06 -41.26
C ARG A 3 -13.17 30.51 -40.67
N LYS A 4 -13.14 30.15 -39.39
CA LYS A 4 -14.31 29.82 -38.58
C LYS A 4 -14.43 30.83 -37.46
N ASN A 5 -15.65 31.30 -37.19
CA ASN A 5 -15.93 32.22 -36.10
C ASN A 5 -16.59 31.43 -34.97
N VAL A 6 -16.16 31.65 -33.73
CA VAL A 6 -16.69 30.99 -32.53
C VAL A 6 -16.89 32.05 -31.46
N SER A 7 -18.04 31.98 -30.78
CA SER A 7 -18.35 32.85 -29.64
C SER A 7 -17.92 32.16 -28.35
N ILE A 8 -17.16 32.86 -27.51
CA ILE A 8 -16.63 32.35 -26.23
C ILE A 8 -16.98 33.37 -25.14
N SER A 9 -17.47 32.90 -24.00
CA SER A 9 -17.76 33.78 -22.86
C SER A 9 -16.48 34.20 -22.13
N ASP A 10 -16.54 35.34 -21.43
CA ASP A 10 -15.40 35.86 -20.67
C ASP A 10 -14.88 34.89 -19.61
N ALA A 11 -15.76 34.07 -19.03
CA ALA A 11 -15.36 33.03 -18.07
C ALA A 11 -14.44 31.97 -18.71
N HIS A 12 -14.74 31.55 -19.93
CA HIS A 12 -13.91 30.58 -20.66
C HIS A 12 -12.65 31.23 -21.23
N LEU A 13 -12.69 32.52 -21.61
CA LEU A 13 -11.49 33.26 -22.02
C LEU A 13 -10.47 33.37 -20.89
N LYS A 14 -10.90 33.57 -19.65
CA LYS A 14 -10.00 33.59 -18.48
C LYS A 14 -9.25 32.26 -18.31
N LEU A 15 -9.91 31.12 -18.58
CA LEU A 15 -9.26 29.80 -18.54
C LEU A 15 -8.16 29.65 -19.60
N LEU A 16 -8.26 30.38 -20.72
CA LEU A 16 -7.29 30.37 -21.80
C LEU A 16 -6.11 31.32 -21.57
N GLU A 17 -6.16 32.21 -20.59
CA GLU A 17 -5.10 33.19 -20.31
C GLU A 17 -3.68 32.59 -20.24
N PRO A 18 -3.44 31.43 -19.59
CA PRO A 18 -2.10 30.84 -19.55
C PRO A 18 -1.57 30.47 -20.94
N LEU A 19 -2.44 29.92 -21.79
CA LEU A 19 -2.10 29.54 -23.16
C LEU A 19 -1.97 30.76 -24.07
N LEU A 20 -2.79 31.78 -23.86
CA LEU A 20 -2.70 33.07 -24.55
C LEU A 20 -1.39 33.78 -24.21
N LYS A 21 -0.96 33.80 -22.94
CA LYS A 21 0.33 34.36 -22.53
C LYS A 21 1.49 33.62 -23.18
N LYS A 22 1.46 32.27 -23.22
CA LYS A 22 2.46 31.44 -23.92
C LYS A 22 2.61 31.83 -25.40
N HIS A 23 1.50 32.15 -26.06
CA HIS A 23 1.44 32.52 -27.48
C HIS A 23 1.32 34.04 -27.73
N GLN A 24 1.71 34.88 -26.77
CA GLN A 24 1.75 36.34 -26.90
C GLN A 24 0.42 36.96 -27.38
N GLY A 25 -0.70 36.44 -26.88
CA GLY A 25 -2.06 36.89 -27.23
C GLY A 25 -2.63 36.26 -28.50
N ASN A 26 -1.92 35.36 -29.17
CA ASN A 26 -2.42 34.68 -30.36
C ASN A 26 -3.40 33.55 -30.01
N LEU A 27 -4.70 33.85 -30.08
CA LEU A 27 -5.76 32.89 -29.83
C LEU A 27 -5.75 31.71 -30.81
N SER A 28 -5.40 31.93 -32.09
CA SER A 28 -5.37 30.84 -33.07
C SER A 28 -4.28 29.82 -32.76
N ALA A 29 -3.12 30.27 -32.26
CA ALA A 29 -2.04 29.38 -31.84
C ALA A 29 -2.42 28.61 -30.57
N ALA A 30 -3.00 29.30 -29.57
CA ALA A 30 -3.51 28.65 -28.36
C ALA A 30 -4.59 27.59 -28.66
N MET A 31 -5.49 27.87 -29.62
CA MET A 31 -6.52 26.92 -30.03
C MET A 31 -5.94 25.70 -30.75
N ARG A 32 -4.85 25.84 -31.52
CA ARG A 32 -4.16 24.68 -32.13
C ARG A 32 -3.55 23.79 -31.06
N ASP A 33 -2.86 24.34 -30.07
CA ASP A 33 -2.32 23.56 -28.94
C ASP A 33 -3.42 22.76 -28.22
N ILE A 34 -4.61 23.35 -28.04
CA ILE A 34 -5.75 22.66 -27.41
C ILE A 34 -6.28 21.54 -28.28
N ILE A 35 -6.38 21.77 -29.60
CA ILE A 35 -6.83 20.74 -30.55
C ILE A 35 -5.81 19.60 -30.60
N ASP A 36 -4.52 19.91 -30.68
CA ASP A 36 -3.44 18.93 -30.71
C ASP A 36 -3.42 18.11 -29.40
N PHE A 37 -3.58 18.76 -28.26
CA PHE A 37 -3.71 18.08 -26.97
C PHE A 37 -4.96 17.20 -26.90
N THR A 38 -6.10 17.69 -27.38
CA THR A 38 -7.35 16.91 -27.40
C THR A 38 -7.19 15.69 -28.30
N GLY A 39 -6.59 15.85 -29.48
CA GLY A 39 -6.26 14.75 -30.39
C GLY A 39 -5.36 13.72 -29.73
N PHE A 40 -4.26 14.17 -29.11
CA PHE A 40 -3.35 13.30 -28.36
C PHE A 40 -4.07 12.52 -27.25
N VAL A 41 -4.93 13.18 -26.47
CA VAL A 41 -5.69 12.53 -25.40
C VAL A 41 -6.69 11.52 -25.97
N THR A 42 -7.41 11.85 -27.04
CA THR A 42 -8.37 10.93 -27.68
C THR A 42 -7.66 9.71 -28.27
N GLU A 43 -6.49 9.87 -28.90
CA GLU A 43 -5.71 8.77 -29.46
C GLU A 43 -5.15 7.83 -28.38
N ASN A 44 -4.69 8.37 -27.24
CA ASN A 44 -4.01 7.59 -26.20
C ASN A 44 -4.94 7.08 -25.09
N MET A 45 -6.05 7.79 -24.82
CA MET A 45 -6.96 7.51 -23.70
C MET A 45 -8.41 7.25 -24.15
N GLY A 46 -8.67 7.25 -25.47
CA GLY A 46 -9.97 6.97 -26.07
C GLY A 46 -10.96 8.14 -26.02
N SER A 47 -11.09 8.81 -24.87
CA SER A 47 -11.98 9.99 -24.72
C SER A 47 -11.44 11.01 -23.71
N LEU A 48 -11.91 12.26 -23.82
CA LEU A 48 -11.53 13.33 -22.89
C LEU A 48 -12.12 13.11 -21.50
N GLU A 49 -13.30 12.49 -21.43
CA GLU A 49 -14.03 12.11 -20.22
C GLU A 49 -13.24 11.06 -19.45
N THR A 50 -12.77 10.01 -20.11
CA THR A 50 -11.91 8.98 -19.51
C THR A 50 -10.61 9.59 -18.96
N ALA A 51 -9.97 10.48 -19.72
CA ALA A 51 -8.78 11.17 -19.26
C ALA A 51 -9.04 12.05 -18.02
N LYS A 52 -10.19 12.74 -17.99
CA LYS A 52 -10.60 13.56 -16.85
C LYS A 52 -10.86 12.72 -15.60
N ASP A 53 -11.48 11.56 -15.75
CA ASP A 53 -11.77 10.66 -14.64
C ASP A 53 -10.47 10.04 -14.08
N LEU A 54 -9.54 9.61 -14.95
CA LEU A 54 -8.21 9.14 -14.53
C LEU A 54 -7.42 10.21 -13.75
N LEU A 55 -7.49 11.48 -14.20
CA LEU A 55 -6.82 12.58 -13.49
C LEU A 55 -7.49 12.90 -12.15
N LYS A 56 -8.82 12.82 -12.07
CA LYS A 56 -9.55 13.00 -10.80
C LYS A 56 -9.24 11.88 -9.81
N GLU A 57 -9.23 10.63 -10.27
CA GLU A 57 -8.88 9.47 -9.44
C GLU A 57 -7.46 9.60 -8.90
N LYS A 58 -6.48 9.94 -9.77
CA LYS A 58 -5.09 10.12 -9.36
C LYS A 58 -4.92 11.26 -8.34
N ASN A 59 -5.63 12.36 -8.53
CA ASN A 59 -5.60 13.49 -7.59
C ASN A 59 -6.25 13.12 -6.25
N HIS A 60 -7.42 12.48 -6.26
CA HIS A 60 -8.11 12.06 -5.05
C HIS A 60 -7.32 10.98 -4.29
N PHE A 61 -6.62 10.10 -5.00
CA PHE A 61 -5.69 9.14 -4.42
C PHE A 61 -4.49 9.85 -3.76
N SER A 62 -3.85 10.79 -4.46
CA SER A 62 -2.72 11.56 -3.91
C SER A 62 -3.08 12.43 -2.69
N GLU A 63 -4.27 13.02 -2.69
CA GLU A 63 -4.81 13.83 -1.58
C GLU A 63 -5.14 12.94 -0.37
N GLN A 64 -5.73 11.77 -0.59
CA GLN A 64 -5.98 10.81 0.48
C GLN A 64 -4.69 10.26 1.09
N ILE A 65 -3.67 9.97 0.28
CA ILE A 65 -2.37 9.50 0.78
C ILE A 65 -1.71 10.58 1.66
N ARG A 66 -1.71 11.83 1.19
CA ARG A 66 -1.12 12.96 1.94
C ARG A 66 -1.78 13.17 3.30
N ASN A 67 -3.07 12.83 3.43
CA ASN A 67 -3.82 12.99 4.68
C ASN A 67 -3.79 11.74 5.58
N ARG A 68 -3.38 10.57 5.07
CA ARG A 68 -3.41 9.28 5.81
C ARG A 68 -2.06 8.87 6.38
N ILE A 69 -0.97 9.07 5.64
CA ILE A 69 0.37 8.55 6.00
C ILE A 69 1.40 9.61 5.60
N PHE A 70 2.25 10.05 6.55
CA PHE A 70 3.48 10.75 6.19
C PHE A 70 4.44 9.74 5.55
N GLY A 71 4.35 9.60 4.23
CA GLY A 71 5.17 8.66 3.46
C GLY A 71 6.59 9.17 3.27
N VAL A 72 7.58 8.38 3.68
CA VAL A 72 8.98 8.61 3.29
C VAL A 72 9.24 7.83 2.01
N THR A 73 9.67 8.51 0.95
CA THR A 73 10.09 7.84 -0.28
C THR A 73 11.52 7.33 -0.10
N ILE A 74 11.69 6.01 -0.20
CA ILE A 74 13.00 5.35 -0.16
C ILE A 74 13.27 4.65 -1.49
N PRO A 75 14.50 4.72 -2.03
CA PRO A 75 14.87 3.95 -3.21
C PRO A 75 14.62 2.45 -2.98
N LEU A 76 14.09 1.78 -4.00
CA LEU A 76 13.71 0.37 -3.91
C LEU A 76 14.88 -0.54 -3.48
N THR A 77 16.09 -0.25 -3.94
CA THR A 77 17.30 -1.01 -3.56
C THR A 77 17.62 -0.89 -2.07
N MET A 78 17.43 0.29 -1.48
CA MET A 78 17.60 0.51 -0.04
C MET A 78 16.50 -0.19 0.76
N PHE A 79 15.26 -0.16 0.26
CA PHE A 79 14.15 -0.86 0.88
C PHE A 79 14.39 -2.37 0.93
N LYS A 80 14.78 -2.97 -0.21
CA LYS A 80 15.14 -4.40 -0.26
C LYS A 80 16.26 -4.74 0.72
N TRP A 81 17.33 -3.94 0.73
CA TRP A 81 18.44 -4.13 1.68
C TRP A 81 17.96 -4.10 3.14
N MET A 82 17.10 -3.15 3.49
CA MET A 82 16.49 -3.07 4.83
C MET A 82 15.65 -4.31 5.14
N LEU A 83 14.86 -4.79 4.17
CA LEU A 83 14.08 -6.00 4.32
C LEU A 83 14.94 -7.27 4.46
N SER A 84 16.10 -7.34 3.83
CA SER A 84 17.01 -8.49 3.91
C SER A 84 17.91 -8.47 5.16
N LYS A 85 18.10 -7.31 5.80
CA LYS A 85 18.98 -7.16 6.97
C LYS A 85 18.25 -7.07 8.30
N ARG A 86 16.93 -7.23 8.30
CA ARG A 86 16.12 -7.17 9.53
C ARG A 86 16.33 -8.42 10.38
N LYS A 87 16.58 -8.21 11.68
CA LYS A 87 16.74 -9.29 12.68
C LYS A 87 15.42 -9.97 13.01
N ASN A 88 14.32 -9.22 12.97
CA ASN A 88 12.97 -9.72 13.18
C ASN A 88 12.21 -9.66 11.85
N PRO A 89 11.65 -10.78 11.36
CA PRO A 89 10.88 -10.78 10.13
C PRO A 89 9.55 -10.03 10.28
N LEU A 90 9.03 -9.87 11.50
CA LEU A 90 7.74 -9.26 11.77
C LEU A 90 7.88 -7.82 12.30
N PRO A 91 7.11 -6.85 11.76
CA PRO A 91 7.01 -5.51 12.35
C PRO A 91 6.28 -5.56 13.71
N PRO A 92 6.39 -4.52 14.55
CA PRO A 92 5.55 -4.40 15.73
C PRO A 92 4.07 -4.36 15.37
N LEU A 93 3.22 -4.95 16.21
CA LEU A 93 1.77 -5.04 15.95
C LEU A 93 1.12 -3.65 15.82
N SER A 94 1.59 -2.65 16.57
CA SER A 94 1.13 -1.26 16.45
C SER A 94 1.31 -0.72 15.04
N GLU A 95 2.44 -1.00 14.39
CA GLU A 95 2.78 -0.50 13.07
C GLU A 95 2.09 -1.30 11.96
N ALA A 96 2.00 -2.62 12.11
CA ALA A 96 1.30 -3.48 11.14
C ALA A 96 -0.17 -3.08 10.99
N ASN A 97 -0.81 -2.68 12.09
CA ASN A 97 -2.21 -2.30 12.11
C ASN A 97 -2.47 -0.88 11.57
N GLN A 98 -1.47 0.00 11.50
CA GLN A 98 -1.68 1.36 11.00
C GLN A 98 -2.20 1.38 9.57
N LEU A 99 -1.68 0.49 8.71
CA LEU A 99 -2.07 0.40 7.30
C LEU A 99 -3.56 0.05 7.14
N PHE A 100 -4.12 -0.73 8.06
CA PHE A 100 -5.51 -1.21 7.99
C PHE A 100 -6.40 -0.62 9.09
N SER A 101 -5.93 0.42 9.78
CA SER A 101 -6.55 0.97 11.00
C SER A 101 -7.99 1.46 10.82
N MET A 102 -8.35 1.91 9.62
CA MET A 102 -9.71 2.35 9.27
C MET A 102 -10.71 1.19 9.07
N HIS A 103 -10.21 -0.05 9.04
CA HIS A 103 -10.96 -1.25 8.68
C HIS A 103 -10.91 -2.33 9.77
N SER A 104 -10.81 -1.92 11.04
CA SER A 104 -10.76 -2.83 12.20
C SER A 104 -11.98 -3.74 12.36
N ASP A 105 -13.10 -3.42 11.69
CA ASP A 105 -14.38 -4.14 11.78
C ASP A 105 -14.73 -4.94 10.51
N ILE A 106 -13.74 -5.39 9.72
CA ILE A 106 -14.02 -6.23 8.54
C ILE A 106 -14.52 -7.61 8.96
N ASN A 107 -15.66 -8.02 8.37
CA ASN A 107 -16.07 -9.41 8.39
C ASN A 107 -15.12 -10.25 7.53
N VAL A 108 -14.26 -11.03 8.18
CA VAL A 108 -13.25 -11.90 7.55
C VAL A 108 -13.88 -12.92 6.58
N TYR A 109 -15.16 -13.26 6.76
CA TYR A 109 -15.87 -14.21 5.90
C TYR A 109 -16.38 -13.59 4.58
N ASP A 110 -16.39 -12.26 4.45
CA ASP A 110 -16.67 -11.59 3.18
C ASP A 110 -15.37 -11.41 2.37
N VAL A 111 -15.01 -12.49 1.67
CA VAL A 111 -13.78 -12.59 0.88
C VAL A 111 -13.68 -11.51 -0.21
N SER A 112 -14.81 -11.10 -0.80
CA SER A 112 -14.81 -10.11 -1.89
C SER A 112 -14.43 -8.73 -1.37
N SER A 113 -15.06 -8.30 -0.27
CA SER A 113 -14.74 -7.03 0.38
C SER A 113 -13.32 -7.04 0.97
N LEU A 114 -12.91 -8.14 1.59
CA LEU A 114 -11.57 -8.29 2.15
C LEU A 114 -10.47 -8.19 1.08
N ASN A 115 -10.67 -8.86 -0.07
CA ASN A 115 -9.75 -8.75 -1.21
C ASN A 115 -9.65 -7.32 -1.72
N LYS A 116 -10.79 -6.65 -1.88
CA LYS A 116 -10.84 -5.29 -2.38
C LYS A 116 -10.08 -4.34 -1.45
N ILE A 117 -10.37 -4.39 -0.15
CA ILE A 117 -9.73 -3.50 0.84
C ILE A 117 -8.23 -3.74 0.91
N ILE A 118 -7.78 -5.00 0.97
CA ILE A 118 -6.34 -5.29 1.06
C ILE A 118 -5.61 -4.81 -0.20
N ASN A 119 -6.14 -5.06 -1.39
CA ASN A 119 -5.49 -4.58 -2.62
C ASN A 119 -5.55 -3.06 -2.75
N GLU A 120 -6.62 -2.40 -2.30
CA GLU A 120 -6.71 -0.93 -2.28
C GLU A 120 -5.66 -0.33 -1.33
N GLU A 121 -5.53 -0.83 -0.11
CA GLU A 121 -4.54 -0.33 0.86
C GLU A 121 -3.09 -0.66 0.44
N LEU A 122 -2.85 -1.82 -0.19
CA LEU A 122 -1.53 -2.14 -0.73
C LEU A 122 -1.19 -1.32 -1.98
N SER A 123 -2.19 -0.94 -2.78
CA SER A 123 -1.96 -0.10 -3.96
C SER A 123 -1.38 1.27 -3.58
N ILE A 124 -1.69 1.77 -2.37
CA ILE A 124 -1.13 3.03 -1.82
C ILE A 124 0.40 2.95 -1.71
N LEU A 125 0.94 1.78 -1.41
CA LEU A 125 2.37 1.57 -1.28
C LEU A 125 3.09 1.55 -2.65
N ASN A 126 2.34 1.50 -3.76
CA ASN A 126 2.85 1.40 -5.13
C ASN A 126 3.81 0.21 -5.33
N TRP A 127 3.64 -0.86 -4.56
CA TRP A 127 4.43 -2.08 -4.73
C TRP A 127 3.75 -3.00 -5.74
N PRO A 128 4.50 -3.67 -6.62
CA PRO A 128 3.95 -4.55 -7.65
C PRO A 128 3.56 -5.91 -7.04
N VAL A 129 2.62 -5.89 -6.09
CA VAL A 129 2.12 -7.05 -5.37
C VAL A 129 0.61 -7.13 -5.57
N THR A 130 0.12 -8.32 -5.88
CA THR A 130 -1.31 -8.61 -5.97
C THR A 130 -1.66 -9.65 -4.92
N VAL A 131 -2.77 -9.42 -4.22
CA VAL A 131 -3.27 -10.33 -3.18
C VAL A 131 -4.58 -10.94 -3.64
N SER A 132 -4.73 -12.24 -3.45
CA SER A 132 -5.93 -12.99 -3.75
C SER A 132 -6.27 -13.89 -2.58
N ILE A 133 -7.42 -13.66 -1.98
CA ILE A 133 -7.96 -14.40 -0.85
C ILE A 133 -9.11 -15.23 -1.38
N ASN A 134 -9.13 -16.50 -1.02
CA ASN A 134 -10.21 -17.43 -1.32
C ASN A 134 -10.66 -18.09 -0.02
N SER A 135 -11.91 -18.54 0.06
CA SER A 135 -12.38 -19.38 1.17
C SER A 135 -12.61 -20.79 0.64
N ILE A 136 -11.94 -21.77 1.23
CA ILE A 136 -12.03 -23.19 0.91
C ILE A 136 -12.37 -23.92 2.21
N GLU A 137 -13.52 -24.59 2.28
CA GLU A 137 -13.90 -25.46 3.41
C GLU A 137 -13.81 -24.78 4.80
N SER A 138 -14.20 -23.50 4.90
CA SER A 138 -14.10 -22.68 6.13
C SER A 138 -12.67 -22.28 6.53
N GLN A 139 -11.70 -22.48 5.64
CA GLN A 139 -10.34 -21.97 5.75
C GLN A 139 -10.10 -20.87 4.71
N LEU A 140 -9.30 -19.87 5.06
CA LEU A 140 -8.94 -18.80 4.14
C LEU A 140 -7.61 -19.14 3.48
N SER A 141 -7.61 -19.20 2.15
CA SER A 141 -6.41 -19.33 1.33
C SER A 141 -6.00 -17.95 0.85
N LEU A 142 -4.92 -17.41 1.42
CA LEU A 142 -4.27 -16.17 1.01
C LEU A 142 -3.15 -16.49 0.02
N GLN A 143 -3.21 -15.90 -1.17
CA GLN A 143 -2.17 -15.97 -2.18
C GLN A 143 -1.65 -14.56 -2.46
N ILE A 144 -0.33 -14.39 -2.34
CA ILE A 144 0.36 -13.13 -2.59
C ILE A 144 1.31 -13.38 -3.75
N THR A 145 1.21 -12.59 -4.81
CA THR A 145 2.05 -12.71 -6.00
C THR A 145 2.74 -11.40 -6.30
N GLY A 146 4.03 -11.45 -6.61
CA GLY A 146 4.81 -10.27 -6.96
C GLY A 146 6.20 -10.65 -7.42
N MET A 147 6.90 -9.70 -8.04
CA MET A 147 8.22 -9.93 -8.65
C MET A 147 9.35 -10.12 -7.63
N ASP A 148 9.15 -9.70 -6.39
CA ASP A 148 10.20 -9.64 -5.37
C ASP A 148 9.82 -10.43 -4.11
N SER A 149 10.60 -11.45 -3.79
CA SER A 149 10.32 -12.38 -2.69
C SER A 149 10.28 -11.72 -1.32
N GLU A 150 11.17 -10.75 -1.08
CA GLU A 150 11.33 -10.07 0.19
C GLU A 150 10.15 -9.14 0.45
N ILE A 151 9.72 -8.41 -0.59
CA ILE A 151 8.53 -7.57 -0.55
C ILE A 151 7.29 -8.46 -0.37
N ASN A 152 7.17 -9.56 -1.10
CA ASN A 152 6.04 -10.49 -0.94
C ASN A 152 5.96 -11.03 0.50
N SER A 153 7.09 -11.44 1.08
CA SER A 153 7.17 -11.93 2.46
C SER A 153 6.78 -10.86 3.48
N PHE A 154 7.23 -9.61 3.27
CA PHE A 154 6.85 -8.51 4.14
C PHE A 154 5.35 -8.20 4.08
N ASN A 155 4.76 -8.18 2.89
CA ASN A 155 3.30 -8.00 2.73
C ASN A 155 2.52 -9.16 3.36
N ALA A 156 3.02 -10.39 3.22
CA ALA A 156 2.42 -11.56 3.86
C ALA A 156 2.37 -11.40 5.39
N ALA A 157 3.47 -10.97 6.01
CA ALA A 157 3.51 -10.69 7.43
C ALA A 157 2.48 -9.63 7.84
N LEU A 158 2.39 -8.50 7.12
CA LEU A 158 1.43 -7.43 7.41
C LEU A 158 -0.02 -7.93 7.37
N ILE A 159 -0.40 -8.63 6.30
CA ILE A 159 -1.78 -9.12 6.10
C ILE A 159 -2.14 -10.14 7.17
N VAL A 160 -1.25 -11.09 7.46
CA VAL A 160 -1.52 -12.14 8.43
C VAL A 160 -1.59 -11.57 9.85
N MET A 161 -0.73 -10.60 10.20
CA MET A 161 -0.82 -9.88 11.48
C MET A 161 -2.12 -9.10 11.60
N PHE A 162 -2.58 -8.45 10.52
CA PHE A 162 -3.87 -7.79 10.48
C PHE A 162 -5.03 -8.76 10.73
N LEU A 163 -5.01 -9.94 10.08
CA LEU A 163 -6.04 -10.96 10.26
C LEU A 163 -6.03 -11.60 11.66
N ALA A 164 -4.87 -11.71 12.30
CA ALA A 164 -4.77 -12.18 13.68
C ALA A 164 -5.30 -11.16 14.70
N ASN A 165 -5.30 -9.86 14.35
CA ASN A 165 -5.79 -8.78 15.22
C ASN A 165 -7.28 -8.44 15.02
N ASN A 166 -7.97 -9.12 14.11
CA ASN A 166 -9.39 -8.89 13.86
C ASN A 166 -10.27 -9.58 14.94
N LYS A 167 -11.55 -9.18 15.06
CA LYS A 167 -12.55 -9.73 16.00
C LYS A 167 -12.65 -11.26 15.99
N THR A 168 -12.42 -11.85 14.82
CA THR A 168 -12.31 -13.30 14.61
C THR A 168 -10.88 -13.61 14.21
N PRO A 169 -9.98 -13.87 15.18
CA PRO A 169 -8.57 -14.05 14.91
C PRO A 169 -8.33 -15.28 14.03
N GLN A 170 -7.44 -15.16 13.06
CA GLN A 170 -7.05 -16.25 12.17
C GLN A 170 -5.62 -16.69 12.47
N LYS A 171 -5.40 -17.99 12.62
CA LYS A 171 -4.07 -18.61 12.76
C LYS A 171 -3.56 -19.16 11.44
N VAL A 172 -2.24 -19.22 11.28
CA VAL A 172 -1.56 -19.83 10.14
C VAL A 172 -1.47 -21.33 10.35
N ASN A 173 -2.15 -22.10 9.51
CA ASN A 173 -2.03 -23.56 9.51
C ASN A 173 -0.86 -24.03 8.64
N ARG A 174 -0.66 -23.37 7.50
CA ARG A 174 0.37 -23.76 6.54
C ARG A 174 0.80 -22.55 5.74
N MET A 175 2.12 -22.43 5.55
CA MET A 175 2.72 -21.44 4.67
C MET A 175 3.60 -22.16 3.65
N THR A 176 3.44 -21.83 2.38
CA THR A 176 4.29 -22.32 1.28
C THR A 176 4.82 -21.13 0.51
N VAL A 177 6.14 -21.05 0.40
CA VAL A 177 6.86 -19.94 -0.22
C VAL A 177 7.44 -20.42 -1.55
N TYR A 178 7.07 -19.73 -2.62
CA TYR A 178 7.66 -19.86 -3.95
C TYR A 178 8.39 -18.56 -4.32
N PRO A 179 9.29 -18.58 -5.32
CA PRO A 179 10.08 -17.40 -5.69
C PRO A 179 9.24 -16.16 -6.05
N SER A 180 8.08 -16.35 -6.68
CA SER A 180 7.19 -15.26 -7.13
C SER A 180 5.82 -15.27 -6.44
N SER A 181 5.58 -16.19 -5.51
CA SER A 181 4.30 -16.28 -4.81
C SER A 181 4.41 -16.87 -3.41
N ILE A 182 3.54 -16.44 -2.52
CA ILE A 182 3.40 -16.99 -1.18
C ILE A 182 1.95 -17.41 -1.01
N HIS A 183 1.73 -18.67 -0.62
CA HIS A 183 0.41 -19.19 -0.30
C HIS A 183 0.34 -19.50 1.18
N ILE A 184 -0.68 -18.99 1.85
CA ILE A 184 -0.91 -19.11 3.29
C ILE A 184 -2.32 -19.63 3.50
N LEU A 185 -2.44 -20.72 4.24
CA LEU A 185 -3.71 -21.29 4.64
C LEU A 185 -3.97 -20.91 6.10
N LEU A 186 -5.09 -20.23 6.31
CA LEU A 186 -5.50 -19.64 7.58
C LEU A 186 -6.78 -20.32 8.07
N SER A 187 -6.90 -20.48 9.39
CA SER A 187 -8.12 -20.97 10.03
C SER A 187 -8.46 -20.17 11.28
N ALA A 188 -9.71 -20.25 11.74
CA ALA A 188 -10.12 -19.54 12.95
C ALA A 188 -9.30 -20.00 14.17
N ALA A 189 -8.79 -19.04 14.93
CA ALA A 189 -8.09 -19.23 16.20
C ALA A 189 -9.05 -18.99 17.38
N ALA A 190 -8.76 -19.60 18.54
CA ALA A 190 -9.56 -19.38 19.74
C ALA A 190 -9.20 -18.07 20.45
N SER A 191 -7.97 -17.57 20.28
CA SER A 191 -7.50 -16.31 20.86
C SER A 191 -6.51 -15.59 19.94
N HIS A 192 -6.37 -14.28 20.17
CA HIS A 192 -5.35 -13.46 19.50
C HIS A 192 -3.92 -13.96 19.78
N GLU A 193 -3.65 -14.42 21.00
CA GLU A 193 -2.33 -14.94 21.40
C GLU A 193 -1.99 -16.23 20.65
N GLU A 194 -2.94 -17.14 20.46
CA GLU A 194 -2.76 -18.37 19.67
C GLU A 194 -2.46 -18.03 18.21
N ALA A 195 -3.19 -17.08 17.63
CA ALA A 195 -2.97 -16.60 16.28
C ALA A 195 -1.57 -16.00 16.10
N MET A 196 -1.14 -15.13 17.03
CA MET A 196 0.19 -14.51 16.97
C MET A 196 1.31 -15.52 17.17
N GLN A 197 1.20 -16.47 18.10
CA GLN A 197 2.20 -17.54 18.27
C GLN A 197 2.38 -18.38 17.01
N SER A 198 1.28 -18.72 16.34
CA SER A 198 1.28 -19.42 15.06
C SER A 198 1.98 -18.61 13.95
N ILE A 199 1.87 -17.28 13.95
CA ILE A 199 2.59 -16.42 13.00
C ILE A 199 4.09 -16.42 13.32
N TYR A 200 4.45 -16.28 14.60
CA TYR A 200 5.84 -16.28 15.03
C TYR A 200 6.55 -17.59 14.67
N SER A 201 5.92 -18.75 14.84
CA SER A 201 6.54 -20.02 14.45
C SER A 201 6.81 -20.06 12.94
N HIS A 202 5.83 -19.79 12.10
CA HIS A 202 5.98 -19.92 10.65
C HIS A 202 6.89 -18.88 9.99
N PHE A 203 6.97 -17.66 10.55
CA PHE A 203 7.80 -16.60 9.98
C PHE A 203 9.20 -16.51 10.63
N CYS A 204 9.37 -16.94 11.90
CA CYS A 204 10.63 -16.82 12.63
C CYS A 204 11.41 -18.13 12.80
N GLU A 205 10.85 -19.32 12.56
CA GLU A 205 11.59 -20.60 12.70
C GLU A 205 12.73 -20.78 11.69
N HIS A 206 12.86 -19.89 10.69
CA HIS A 206 14.02 -19.84 9.79
C HIS A 206 15.10 -18.84 10.20
N ALA A 207 14.94 -18.13 11.32
CA ALA A 207 15.99 -17.31 11.91
C ALA A 207 16.92 -18.19 12.76
N GLU A 208 17.68 -19.08 12.12
CA GLU A 208 18.87 -19.66 12.74
C GLU A 208 19.92 -18.55 12.93
N ASP A 209 19.88 -17.92 14.09
CA ASP A 209 21.07 -17.81 14.92
C ASP A 209 20.66 -18.26 16.33
N LYS A 210 21.09 -19.48 16.68
CA LYS A 210 21.04 -20.00 18.04
C LYS A 210 21.74 -18.99 18.96
N ILE A 211 20.98 -18.31 19.82
CA ILE A 211 21.55 -17.71 21.01
C ILE A 211 21.70 -18.86 22.03
N PRO A 212 22.92 -19.17 22.51
CA PRO A 212 23.11 -20.21 23.52
C PRO A 212 22.28 -19.88 24.78
N GLU A 213 21.64 -20.91 25.34
CA GLU A 213 20.73 -20.86 26.49
C GLU A 213 21.36 -20.43 27.84
N ASP A 214 22.45 -19.66 27.85
CA ASP A 214 23.22 -19.34 29.07
C ASP A 214 23.13 -17.88 29.54
N LYS A 215 22.10 -17.12 29.17
CA LYS A 215 21.86 -15.77 29.74
C LYS A 215 20.42 -15.49 30.19
N ILE A 216 19.72 -16.51 30.71
CA ILE A 216 18.39 -16.32 31.35
C ILE A 216 18.50 -15.78 32.80
N GLN A 217 19.70 -15.54 33.33
CA GLN A 217 19.87 -14.98 34.68
C GLN A 217 20.84 -13.81 34.73
N GLU A 218 20.53 -12.71 34.04
CA GLU A 218 21.04 -11.37 34.42
C GLU A 218 20.38 -10.30 33.54
N ASN A 219 19.21 -9.81 33.95
CA ASN A 219 19.06 -8.39 34.32
C ASN A 219 17.61 -8.07 34.63
N ARG A 220 17.40 -7.76 35.91
CA ARG A 220 16.23 -7.08 36.45
C ARG A 220 15.99 -5.77 35.68
N LEU A 221 14.71 -5.39 35.58
CA LEU A 221 14.24 -4.07 35.15
C LEU A 221 15.15 -2.92 35.64
N PRO A 222 15.51 -1.97 34.77
CA PRO A 222 15.76 -0.60 35.18
C PRO A 222 14.48 0.23 35.03
N LEU A 223 14.21 0.98 36.09
CA LEU A 223 13.15 1.96 36.21
C LEU A 223 13.27 3.09 35.16
N GLN A 224 12.11 3.56 34.71
CA GLN A 224 11.73 4.96 34.56
C GLN A 224 12.87 6.01 34.66
N ASN A 225 13.43 6.42 33.52
CA ASN A 225 13.84 7.79 33.15
C ASN A 225 14.87 7.72 32.03
N ASP A 226 14.46 8.03 30.80
CA ASP A 226 15.36 8.58 29.78
C ASP A 226 14.52 9.34 28.73
N MET A 227 13.97 10.49 29.15
CA MET A 227 13.56 11.54 28.23
C MET A 227 14.80 12.33 27.80
N ILE A 228 15.26 12.11 26.58
CA ILE A 228 16.28 12.99 25.97
C ILE A 228 15.55 14.18 25.33
N PHE A 229 15.53 15.31 26.04
CA PHE A 229 15.21 16.61 25.46
C PHE A 229 16.41 17.11 24.65
N ILE A 230 16.26 17.22 23.32
CA ILE A 230 17.23 17.93 22.48
C ILE A 230 16.81 19.40 22.46
N LYS A 231 17.64 20.25 23.07
CA LYS A 231 17.50 21.72 23.04
C LYS A 231 18.32 22.25 21.85
N ALA A 232 17.67 22.94 20.92
CA ALA A 232 18.33 23.66 19.84
C ALA A 232 19.04 24.90 20.40
N GLN A 233 20.27 25.14 19.96
CA GLN A 233 21.01 26.39 20.13
C GLN A 233 21.20 27.01 18.75
#